data_AF-A0A259IL79-F1
#
_entry.id   AF-A0A259IL79-F1
#
_cell.length_a   1.000
_cell.length_b   1.000
_cell.length_c   1.000
_cell.angle_alpha   90.00
_cell.angle_beta   90.00
_cell.angle_gamma   90.00
#
_symmetry.space_group_name_H-M   'P 1'
#
loop_
_entity.id
_entity.type
_entity.pdbx_description
1 polymer ?
#
loop_
_entity_poly.entity_id
_entity_poly.type
_entity_poly.pdbx_seq_one_letter_code
_entity_poly.pdbx_strand_id
1 'polypeptide(L)'
;MILLDDAQSSHAAPSSRLYEKVLQCWTIYPQTKSSETIAAVDECLKSINMALARGEYVVAAFAYELGLYIHQIERRPAEEMKLHPLVQAWSFKSYESLSKEDVDKFIRNRIAALEPDSQISGVASLNFSIDEEQFTSDIEIIQE
;
A
#
# COMPACT_ATOMS: atom_id res chain seq x y z
N MET A 1 5.05 0.87 12.19
CA MET A 1 5.91 1.96 11.70
C MET A 1 5.75 2.02 10.20
N ILE A 2 5.69 3.21 9.61
CA ILE A 2 5.66 3.38 8.15
C ILE A 2 6.71 4.41 7.79
N LEU A 3 7.55 4.10 6.81
CA LEU A 3 8.51 5.03 6.22
C LEU A 3 8.08 5.31 4.79
N LEU A 4 7.83 6.58 4.48
CA LEU A 4 7.63 7.05 3.12
C LEU A 4 8.94 7.69 2.67
N ASP A 5 9.71 6.95 1.85
CA ASP A 5 10.96 7.45 1.28
C ASP A 5 10.68 8.33 0.05
N ASP A 6 11.16 9.55 0.09
CA ASP A 6 11.22 10.45 -1.06
C ASP A 6 12.66 10.50 -1.56
N ALA A 7 12.87 9.99 -2.78
CA ALA A 7 14.18 9.95 -3.43
C ALA A 7 14.79 11.35 -3.66
N GLN A 8 13.97 12.42 -3.64
CA GLN A 8 14.42 13.80 -3.79
C GLN A 8 14.62 14.52 -2.45
N SER A 9 14.44 13.83 -1.32
CA SER A 9 14.63 14.41 0.01
C SER A 9 16.07 14.84 0.24
N SER A 10 16.27 16.00 0.88
CA SER A 10 17.59 16.56 1.17
C SER A 10 17.65 17.14 2.57
N HIS A 11 18.85 17.39 3.11
CA HIS A 11 18.98 18.03 4.43
C HIS A 11 18.37 19.43 4.50
N ALA A 12 18.42 20.20 3.40
CA ALA A 12 17.84 21.54 3.35
C ALA A 12 16.29 21.51 3.27
N ALA A 13 15.72 20.43 2.75
CA ALA A 13 14.29 20.22 2.61
C ALA A 13 13.94 18.73 2.82
N PRO A 14 13.88 18.27 4.08
CA PRO A 14 13.62 16.87 4.38
C PRO A 14 12.15 16.52 4.15
N SER A 15 11.89 15.77 3.08
CA SER A 15 10.54 15.44 2.61
C SER A 15 10.13 13.98 2.86
N SER A 16 11.09 13.06 3.08
CA SER A 16 10.79 11.70 3.55
C SER A 16 10.14 11.73 4.93
N ARG A 17 9.21 10.82 5.20
CA ARG A 17 8.42 10.84 6.44
C ARG A 17 8.44 9.50 7.16
N LEU A 18 8.88 9.52 8.40
CA LEU A 18 8.86 8.38 9.31
C LEU A 18 7.71 8.50 10.31
N TYR A 19 6.85 7.49 10.34
CA TYR A 19 5.70 7.40 11.23
C TYR A 19 5.90 6.28 12.25
N GLU A 20 6.04 6.65 13.52
CA GLU A 20 6.20 5.73 14.66
C GLU A 20 5.06 5.99 15.64
N LYS A 21 4.30 4.94 16.01
CA LYS A 21 3.06 4.96 16.84
C LYS A 21 1.78 5.22 16.05
N VAL A 22 1.24 4.14 15.50
CA VAL A 22 -0.11 4.09 14.93
C VAL A 22 -1.13 4.42 16.03
N LEU A 23 -2.05 5.33 15.74
CA LEU A 23 -3.21 5.63 16.59
C LEU A 23 -4.41 4.77 16.22
N GLN A 24 -4.74 4.74 14.92
CA GLN A 24 -5.84 3.95 14.37
C GLN A 24 -5.37 3.20 13.13
N CYS A 25 -5.98 2.05 12.85
CA CYS A 25 -5.72 1.21 11.68
C CYS A 25 -7.06 0.80 11.08
N TRP A 26 -7.20 0.92 9.77
CA TRP A 26 -8.36 0.47 9.01
C TRP A 26 -7.90 -0.50 7.94
N THR A 27 -8.59 -1.64 7.84
CA THR A 27 -8.36 -2.64 6.81
C THR A 27 -9.71 -3.09 6.27
N ILE A 28 -9.98 -2.85 4.99
CA ILE A 28 -11.24 -3.23 4.35
C ILE A 28 -10.97 -4.31 3.33
N TYR A 29 -11.71 -5.41 3.43
CA TYR A 29 -11.67 -6.52 2.47
C TYR A 29 -12.93 -6.52 1.59
N PRO A 30 -12.84 -7.09 0.37
CA PRO A 30 -14.01 -7.39 -0.44
C PRO A 30 -15.04 -8.21 0.34
N GLN A 31 -16.32 -7.82 0.29
CA GLN A 31 -17.44 -8.56 0.89
C GLN A 31 -18.15 -9.41 -0.16
N THR A 32 -19.05 -10.30 0.26
CA THR A 32 -19.83 -11.17 -0.64
C THR A 32 -20.69 -10.35 -1.61
N LYS A 33 -21.25 -9.22 -1.16
CA LYS A 33 -21.99 -8.30 -2.03
C LYS A 33 -21.19 -7.03 -2.32
N SER A 34 -21.29 -6.57 -3.56
CA SER A 34 -20.67 -5.31 -3.98
C SER A 34 -21.17 -4.12 -3.15
N SER A 35 -22.48 -4.05 -2.87
CA SER A 35 -23.06 -2.98 -2.04
C SER A 35 -22.51 -2.94 -0.61
N GLU A 36 -22.30 -4.10 0.01
CA GLU A 36 -21.71 -4.22 1.35
C GLU A 36 -20.24 -3.78 1.33
N THR A 37 -19.51 -4.13 0.27
CA THR A 37 -18.13 -3.66 0.07
C THR A 37 -18.07 -2.15 -0.06
N ILE A 38 -18.91 -1.56 -0.90
CA ILE A 38 -18.99 -0.11 -1.09
C ILE A 38 -19.32 0.60 0.24
N ALA A 39 -20.30 0.09 0.99
CA ALA A 39 -20.66 0.66 2.29
C ALA A 39 -19.50 0.63 3.30
N ALA A 40 -18.74 -0.47 3.35
CA ALA A 40 -17.58 -0.59 4.23
C ALA A 40 -16.43 0.37 3.83
N VAL A 41 -16.19 0.54 2.53
CA VAL A 41 -15.22 1.52 2.02
C VAL A 41 -15.65 2.94 2.38
N ASP A 42 -16.93 3.29 2.18
CA ASP A 42 -17.46 4.61 2.53
C ASP A 42 -17.32 4.92 4.02
N GLU A 43 -17.62 3.95 4.88
CA GLU A 43 -17.45 4.10 6.34
C GLU A 43 -15.97 4.30 6.73
N CYS A 44 -15.07 3.56 6.10
CA CYS A 44 -13.63 3.73 6.26
C CYS A 44 -13.18 5.15 5.88
N LEU A 45 -13.60 5.64 4.71
CA LEU A 45 -13.27 6.99 4.23
C LEU A 45 -13.81 8.08 5.16
N LYS A 46 -15.03 7.90 5.71
CA LYS A 46 -15.57 8.80 6.74
C LYS A 46 -14.71 8.81 7.99
N SER A 47 -14.27 7.65 8.46
CA SER A 47 -13.40 7.52 9.63
C SER A 47 -12.03 8.18 9.42
N ILE A 48 -11.45 8.01 8.24
CA ILE A 48 -10.21 8.69 7.81
C ILE A 48 -10.41 10.20 7.84
N ASN A 49 -11.50 10.71 7.26
CA ASN A 49 -11.81 12.15 7.27
C ASN A 49 -11.97 12.69 8.70
N MET A 50 -12.58 11.92 9.61
CA MET A 50 -12.67 12.31 11.01
C MET A 50 -11.30 12.36 11.69
N ALA A 51 -10.38 11.45 11.38
CA ALA A 51 -9.02 11.48 11.89
C ALA A 51 -8.25 12.71 11.38
N LEU A 52 -8.34 13.00 10.08
CA LEU A 52 -7.77 14.21 9.48
C LEU A 52 -8.34 15.48 10.14
N ALA A 53 -9.65 15.53 10.41
CA ALA A 53 -10.29 16.66 11.08
C ALA A 53 -9.81 16.87 12.53
N ARG A 54 -9.28 15.83 13.19
CA ARG A 54 -8.62 15.93 14.51
C ARG A 54 -7.15 16.37 14.43
N GLY A 55 -6.66 16.67 13.23
CA GLY A 55 -5.25 17.02 12.98
C GLY A 55 -4.31 15.83 13.03
N GLU A 56 -4.81 14.61 12.81
CA GLU A 56 -3.97 13.42 12.65
C GLU A 56 -3.43 13.34 11.22
N TYR A 57 -2.26 12.72 11.07
CA TYR A 57 -1.71 12.39 9.76
C TYR A 57 -2.16 11.00 9.36
N VAL A 58 -2.55 10.80 8.10
CA VAL A 58 -3.00 9.50 7.60
C VAL A 58 -2.08 9.03 6.48
N VAL A 59 -1.68 7.77 6.55
CA VAL A 59 -1.08 7.03 5.43
C VAL A 59 -2.09 5.98 4.99
N ALA A 60 -2.40 5.92 3.71
CA ALA A 60 -3.35 4.97 3.15
C ALA A 60 -2.82 4.34 1.86
N ALA A 61 -3.11 3.06 1.70
CA ALA A 61 -2.89 2.28 0.49
C ALA A 61 -4.25 1.76 0.00
N PHE A 62 -4.54 2.03 -1.27
CA PHE A 62 -5.76 1.59 -1.94
C PHE A 62 -5.37 0.58 -3.01
N ALA A 63 -5.98 -0.61 -2.99
CA ALA A 63 -5.73 -1.61 -4.01
C ALA A 63 -6.36 -1.20 -5.34
N TYR A 64 -5.75 -1.61 -6.45
CA TYR A 64 -6.24 -1.32 -7.79
C TYR A 64 -7.68 -1.84 -7.99
N GLU A 65 -7.98 -3.00 -7.43
CA GLU A 65 -9.26 -3.70 -7.48
C GLU A 65 -10.40 -2.92 -6.81
N LEU A 66 -10.09 -1.90 -5.99
CA LEU A 66 -11.11 -0.97 -5.50
C LEU A 66 -11.80 -0.24 -6.66
N GLY A 67 -11.07 0.01 -7.74
CA GLY A 67 -11.59 0.64 -8.96
C GLY A 67 -12.77 -0.12 -9.59
N LEU A 68 -12.84 -1.45 -9.41
CA LEU A 68 -13.96 -2.27 -9.90
C LEU A 68 -15.30 -1.82 -9.30
N TYR A 69 -15.30 -1.49 -8.00
CA TYR A 69 -16.50 -1.06 -7.28
C TYR A 69 -16.88 0.37 -7.63
N ILE A 70 -15.88 1.25 -7.82
CA ILE A 70 -16.08 2.66 -8.16
C ILE A 70 -16.65 2.78 -9.57
N HIS A 71 -16.11 2.02 -10.52
CA HIS A 71 -16.49 2.08 -11.94
C HIS A 71 -17.59 1.07 -12.31
N GLN A 72 -18.09 0.29 -11.35
CA GLN A 72 -19.11 -0.75 -11.58
C GLN A 72 -18.70 -1.77 -12.66
N ILE A 73 -17.41 -2.12 -12.68
CA ILE A 73 -16.87 -3.09 -13.63
C ILE A 73 -17.19 -4.49 -13.12
N GLU A 74 -17.85 -5.31 -13.95
CA GLU A 74 -18.11 -6.70 -13.64
C GLU A 74 -16.81 -7.50 -13.57
N ARG A 75 -16.65 -8.30 -12.52
CA ARG A 75 -15.50 -9.22 -12.40
C ARG A 75 -15.66 -10.37 -13.38
N ARG A 76 -14.54 -10.78 -13.97
CA ARG A 76 -14.51 -12.02 -14.76
C ARG A 76 -14.81 -13.22 -13.85
N PRO A 77 -15.71 -14.14 -14.24
CA PRO A 77 -16.11 -15.28 -13.41
C PRO A 77 -14.98 -16.22 -12.98
N ALA A 78 -13.85 -16.21 -13.70
CA ALA A 78 -12.69 -17.06 -13.45
C ALA A 78 -11.68 -16.48 -12.45
N GLU A 79 -11.84 -15.22 -12.04
CA GLU A 79 -10.98 -14.63 -11.00
C GLU A 79 -11.52 -15.02 -9.64
N GLU A 80 -10.88 -16.01 -8.99
CA GLU A 80 -11.07 -16.24 -7.56
C GLU A 80 -10.90 -14.91 -6.83
N MET A 81 -11.82 -14.60 -5.91
CA MET A 81 -11.70 -13.43 -5.06
C MET A 81 -10.41 -13.55 -4.25
N LYS A 82 -9.33 -12.96 -4.75
CA LYS A 82 -8.12 -12.80 -3.97
C LYS A 82 -8.49 -11.99 -2.73
N LEU A 83 -8.36 -12.61 -1.56
CA LEU A 83 -8.64 -12.03 -0.26
C LEU A 83 -7.50 -11.06 0.14
N HIS A 84 -7.20 -10.08 -0.71
CA HIS A 84 -6.34 -8.97 -0.34
C HIS A 84 -7.22 -7.78 0.09
N PRO A 85 -6.72 -6.93 1.00
CA PRO A 85 -7.46 -5.74 1.39
C PRO A 85 -7.59 -4.76 0.21
N LEU A 86 -8.76 -4.13 0.10
CA LEU A 86 -9.03 -3.03 -0.82
C LEU A 86 -8.50 -1.70 -0.29
N VAL A 87 -8.52 -1.54 1.03
CA VAL A 87 -8.02 -0.35 1.73
C VAL A 87 -7.20 -0.82 2.93
N GLN A 88 -6.01 -0.26 3.09
CA GLN A 88 -5.29 -0.26 4.35
C GLN A 88 -4.88 1.17 4.69
N ALA A 89 -5.23 1.64 5.88
CA ALA A 89 -4.91 3.00 6.30
C ALA A 89 -4.53 3.05 7.78
N TRP A 90 -3.70 4.01 8.13
CA TRP A 90 -3.20 4.22 9.49
C TRP A 90 -3.19 5.71 9.81
N SER A 91 -3.60 6.07 11.02
CA SER A 91 -3.47 7.43 11.52
C SER A 91 -2.35 7.57 12.54
N PHE A 92 -1.77 8.76 12.61
CA PHE A 92 -0.61 9.09 13.43
C PHE A 92 -0.75 10.49 14.01
N LYS A 93 -0.17 10.70 15.20
CA LYS A 93 -0.18 12.05 15.81
C LYS A 93 0.78 13.01 15.12
N SER A 94 1.89 12.48 14.62
CA SER A 94 2.99 13.23 14.02
C SER A 94 3.83 12.29 13.15
N TYR A 95 4.72 12.88 12.37
CA TYR A 95 5.80 12.19 11.68
C TYR A 95 7.12 12.93 11.90
N GLU A 96 8.22 12.23 11.70
CA GLU A 96 9.55 12.82 11.61
C GLU A 96 9.92 13.02 10.13
N SER A 97 10.40 14.21 9.78
CA SER A 97 10.93 14.51 8.44
C SER A 97 12.39 14.10 8.38
N LEU A 98 12.76 13.30 7.39
CA LEU A 98 14.12 12.78 7.20
C LEU A 98 14.71 13.22 5.86
N SER A 99 16.01 13.55 5.83
CA SER A 99 16.75 13.66 4.57
C SER A 99 16.99 12.28 3.96
N LYS A 100 17.48 12.21 2.72
CA LYS A 100 17.88 10.95 2.11
C LYS A 100 18.98 10.24 2.92
N GLU A 101 19.97 10.98 3.39
CA GLU A 101 21.06 10.44 4.21
C GLU A 101 20.58 9.89 5.54
N ASP A 102 19.61 10.57 6.17
CA ASP A 102 19.00 10.13 7.42
C ASP A 102 18.14 8.87 7.22
N VAL A 103 17.40 8.78 6.11
CA VAL A 103 16.68 7.56 5.71
C VAL A 103 17.66 6.40 5.52
N ASP A 104 18.73 6.60 4.76
CA ASP A 104 19.70 5.53 4.49
C ASP A 104 20.43 5.09 5.76
N LYS A 105 20.70 6.02 6.68
CA LYS A 105 21.23 5.70 8.01
C LYS A 105 20.21 4.90 8.84
N PHE A 106 18.95 5.32 8.82
CA PHE A 106 17.86 4.65 9.52
C PHE A 106 17.69 3.21 9.05
N ILE A 107 17.63 2.98 7.74
CA ILE A 107 17.51 1.64 7.13
C ILE A 107 18.73 0.78 7.50
N ARG A 108 19.95 1.31 7.36
CA ARG A 108 21.18 0.57 7.73
C ARG A 108 21.18 0.13 9.19
N ASN A 109 20.80 1.03 10.10
CA ASN A 109 20.71 0.69 11.53
C ASN A 109 19.66 -0.39 11.78
N ARG A 110 18.54 -0.37 11.04
CA ARG A 110 17.48 -1.37 11.19
C ARG A 110 17.92 -2.74 10.68
N ILE A 111 18.59 -2.80 9.53
CA ILE A 111 19.15 -4.04 8.97
C ILE A 111 20.20 -4.63 9.91
N ALA A 112 21.11 -3.80 10.44
CA ALA A 112 22.15 -4.25 11.37
C ALA A 112 21.58 -4.82 12.69
N ALA A 113 20.34 -4.47 13.04
CA ALA A 113 19.63 -5.00 14.20
C ALA A 113 18.84 -6.29 13.93
N LEU A 114 18.78 -6.78 12.67
CA LEU A 114 18.15 -8.04 12.32
C LEU A 114 19.08 -9.23 12.60
N GLU A 115 18.50 -10.41 12.80
CA GLU A 115 19.25 -11.67 12.86
C GLU A 115 20.01 -11.91 11.55
N PRO A 116 21.19 -12.57 11.57
CA PRO A 116 22.06 -12.72 10.39
C PRO A 116 21.36 -13.26 9.14
N ASP A 117 20.49 -14.26 9.29
CA ASP A 117 19.75 -14.87 8.17
C ASP A 117 18.72 -13.90 7.56
N SER A 118 18.23 -12.93 8.33
CA SER A 118 17.30 -11.89 7.88
C SER A 118 18.01 -10.66 7.29
N GLN A 119 19.34 -10.61 7.34
CA GLN A 119 20.14 -9.55 6.70
C GLN A 119 20.42 -9.84 5.22
N ILE A 120 20.22 -11.08 4.77
CA ILE A 120 20.47 -11.49 3.39
C ILE A 120 19.27 -11.09 2.53
N SER A 121 19.52 -10.25 1.52
CA SER A 121 18.53 -9.88 0.50
C SER A 121 18.78 -10.65 -0.79
N GLY A 122 17.72 -11.19 -1.40
CA GLY A 122 17.78 -11.92 -2.67
C GLY A 122 16.43 -11.91 -3.39
N VAL A 123 16.42 -12.23 -4.68
CA VAL A 123 15.18 -12.43 -5.44
C VAL A 123 14.70 -13.84 -5.14
N ALA A 124 13.72 -13.96 -4.24
CA ALA A 124 13.19 -15.27 -3.83
C ALA A 124 11.87 -15.59 -4.55
N SER A 125 11.73 -16.86 -4.96
CA SER A 125 10.45 -17.49 -5.31
C SER A 125 9.60 -16.76 -6.35
N LEU A 126 10.21 -16.33 -7.47
CA LEU A 126 9.45 -15.82 -8.61
C LEU A 126 8.53 -16.92 -9.14
N ASN A 127 7.22 -16.64 -9.12
CA ASN A 127 6.21 -17.46 -9.76
C ASN A 127 5.55 -16.60 -10.83
N PHE A 128 5.79 -16.95 -12.09
CA PHE A 128 5.16 -16.27 -13.20
C PHE A 128 3.74 -16.81 -13.37
N SER A 129 2.76 -15.92 -13.41
CA SER A 129 1.35 -16.28 -13.65
C SER A 129 1.06 -16.54 -15.12
N ILE A 130 1.92 -16.04 -16.02
CA ILE A 130 1.87 -16.21 -17.47
C ILE A 130 3.30 -16.36 -18.00
N ASP A 131 3.46 -17.02 -19.14
CA ASP A 131 4.73 -17.10 -19.86
C ASP A 131 4.80 -16.05 -20.99
N GLU A 132 5.92 -16.06 -21.72
CA GLU A 132 6.18 -15.14 -22.83
C GLU A 132 5.18 -15.31 -23.98
N GLU A 133 4.74 -16.54 -24.24
CA GLU A 133 3.80 -16.84 -25.31
C GLU A 133 2.42 -16.25 -25.01
N GLN A 134 1.90 -16.50 -23.80
CA GLN A 134 0.64 -15.90 -23.36
C GLN A 134 0.72 -14.38 -23.32
N PHE A 135 1.81 -13.82 -22.78
CA PHE A 135 2.01 -12.37 -22.74
C PHE A 135 2.00 -11.73 -24.13
N THR A 136 2.69 -12.33 -25.10
CA THR A 136 2.77 -11.80 -26.47
C THR A 136 1.39 -11.84 -27.13
N SER A 137 0.67 -12.95 -26.99
CA SER A 137 -0.70 -13.10 -27.48
C SER A 137 -1.65 -12.06 -26.87
N ASP A 138 -1.56 -11.83 -25.55
CA ASP A 138 -2.37 -10.82 -24.87
C ASP A 138 -2.11 -9.40 -25.40
N ILE A 139 -0.85 -9.07 -25.73
CA ILE A 139 -0.50 -7.77 -26.31
C ILE A 139 -1.08 -7.59 -27.72
N GLU A 140 -1.07 -8.63 -28.56
CA GLU A 140 -1.68 -8.57 -29.90
C GLU A 140 -3.19 -8.30 -29.82
N ILE A 141 -3.89 -8.93 -28.87
CA ILE A 141 -5.33 -8.71 -28.64
C ILE A 141 -5.64 -7.28 -28.19
N ILE A 142 -4.75 -6.63 -27.44
CA ILE A 142 -4.97 -5.26 -26.93
C ILE A 142 -4.74 -4.20 -28.01
N GLN A 143 -3.95 -4.50 -29.06
CA GLN A 143 -3.59 -3.55 -30.11
C GLN A 143 -4.59 -3.44 -31.27
N GLU A 144 -5.59 -4.34 -31.35
CA GLU A 144 -6.72 -4.25 -32.29
C GLU A 144 -7.82 -3.29 -31.82
#